data_AF-M0ET21-F1
#
_entry.id   AF-M0ET21-F1
#
_cell.length_a   1.000
_cell.length_b   1.000
_cell.length_c   1.000
_cell.angle_alpha   90.00
_cell.angle_beta   90.00
_cell.angle_gamma   90.00
#
_symmetry.space_group_name_H-M   'P 1'
#
loop_
_entity.id
_entity.type
_entity.pdbx_description
1 polymer ?
#
loop_
_entity_poly.entity_id
_entity_poly.type
_entity_poly.pdbx_seq_one_letter_code
_entity_poly.pdbx_strand_id
1 'polypeptide(L)'
;MVDSDEPDADTGRADGAAERAAAANAPGDPDIDDLLAKLDALSDTVDEGHEREKVRQTISLVERMPGTGALAERITKYTSRDLAESFVGAVLFALPLLVEGGVFEIAAWFAATTVSGVPVLLIGHVGFIFLATAGLLYFADFRQIAIRHPIFGVIPRRYAGVLLVSLTTSATMLLFWGRLHEGDPTAVERAGRIAVVWAAAAFGAGLGDILPGESQGEDLGKFDLDIGDD
;
A
#
# COMPACT_ATOMS: atom_id res chain seq x y z
N MET A 1 -36.77 -56.26 44.37
CA MET A 1 -35.34 -55.98 44.57
C MET A 1 -34.75 -55.87 43.17
N VAL A 2 -34.41 -54.63 42.75
CA VAL A 2 -33.57 -54.20 41.59
C VAL A 2 -34.10 -54.59 40.19
N ASP A 3 -34.57 -53.73 39.28
CA ASP A 3 -34.13 -52.44 38.68
C ASP A 3 -33.19 -52.56 37.46
N SER A 4 -33.57 -51.82 36.39
CA SER A 4 -32.80 -51.22 35.29
C SER A 4 -32.37 -52.02 34.03
N ASP A 5 -32.98 -51.61 32.90
CA ASP A 5 -32.41 -51.03 31.67
C ASP A 5 -31.32 -51.72 30.81
N GLU A 6 -31.67 -51.87 29.53
CA GLU A 6 -30.84 -51.87 28.30
C GLU A 6 -29.95 -50.59 28.20
N PRO A 7 -28.82 -50.51 27.42
CA PRO A 7 -28.88 -50.62 25.94
C PRO A 7 -27.64 -51.05 25.15
N ASP A 8 -27.96 -51.27 23.87
CA ASP A 8 -27.15 -51.56 22.68
C ASP A 8 -25.92 -50.66 22.45
N ALA A 9 -24.90 -51.30 21.91
CA ALA A 9 -23.73 -50.68 21.31
C ALA A 9 -23.96 -50.51 19.79
N ASP A 10 -24.01 -49.27 19.28
CA ASP A 10 -23.47 -48.86 17.97
C ASP A 10 -23.80 -47.37 17.66
N THR A 11 -23.01 -46.41 18.18
CA THR A 11 -23.16 -44.98 17.82
C THR A 11 -21.86 -44.27 17.43
N GLY A 12 -20.71 -44.96 17.40
CA GLY A 12 -19.41 -44.29 17.32
C GLY A 12 -18.89 -43.92 15.92
N ARG A 13 -19.56 -44.29 14.81
CA ARG A 13 -18.98 -44.17 13.45
C ARG A 13 -19.70 -43.21 12.50
N ALA A 14 -20.93 -42.82 12.79
CA ALA A 14 -21.68 -41.88 11.97
C ALA A 14 -21.38 -40.40 12.30
N ASP A 15 -21.03 -40.10 13.54
CA ASP A 15 -20.87 -38.73 14.04
C ASP A 15 -19.64 -38.02 13.44
N GLY A 16 -18.53 -38.74 13.23
CA GLY A 16 -17.30 -38.15 12.67
C GLY A 16 -17.37 -37.83 11.16
N ALA A 17 -18.32 -38.40 10.43
CA ALA A 17 -18.54 -38.10 9.00
C ALA A 17 -19.46 -36.88 8.83
N ALA A 18 -20.48 -36.75 9.69
CA ALA A 18 -21.35 -35.58 9.74
C ALA A 18 -20.61 -34.33 10.23
N GLU A 19 -19.72 -34.48 11.22
CA GLU A 19 -18.93 -33.36 11.77
C GLU A 19 -17.84 -32.88 10.79
N ARG A 20 -17.27 -33.78 9.97
CA ARG A 20 -16.35 -33.40 8.87
C ARG A 20 -17.05 -32.76 7.68
N ALA A 21 -18.32 -33.10 7.41
CA ALA A 21 -19.12 -32.43 6.38
C ALA A 21 -19.61 -31.04 6.83
N ALA A 22 -19.87 -30.86 8.13
CA ALA A 22 -20.21 -29.57 8.72
C ALA A 22 -19.01 -28.61 8.80
N ALA A 23 -17.79 -29.12 9.01
CA ALA A 23 -16.58 -28.29 9.08
C ALA A 23 -16.06 -27.80 7.71
N ALA A 24 -16.59 -28.32 6.60
CA ALA A 24 -16.23 -27.89 5.24
C ALA A 24 -16.99 -26.63 4.76
N ASN A 25 -17.97 -26.16 5.54
CA ASN A 25 -18.78 -24.98 5.24
C ASN A 25 -18.80 -24.02 6.44
N ALA A 26 -17.61 -23.63 6.93
CA ALA A 26 -17.53 -22.42 7.75
C ALA A 26 -17.82 -21.23 6.82
N PRO A 27 -18.92 -20.47 7.02
CA PRO A 27 -19.21 -19.33 6.16
C PRO A 27 -18.06 -18.33 6.31
N GLY A 28 -17.39 -18.04 5.20
CA GLY A 28 -16.67 -16.79 5.07
C GLY A 28 -17.63 -15.64 5.35
N ASP A 29 -17.07 -14.51 5.78
CA ASP A 29 -17.79 -13.25 6.02
C ASP A 29 -18.91 -13.06 4.95
N PRO A 30 -20.19 -12.98 5.34
CA PRO A 30 -21.31 -13.05 4.39
C PRO A 30 -21.24 -11.88 3.40
N ASP A 31 -21.11 -12.22 2.11
CA ASP A 31 -21.08 -11.24 1.02
C ASP A 31 -22.47 -10.64 0.79
N ILE A 32 -22.53 -9.41 0.27
CA ILE A 32 -23.79 -8.70 0.01
C ILE A 32 -24.61 -9.44 -1.05
N ASP A 33 -23.96 -10.12 -1.98
CA ASP A 33 -24.62 -10.97 -2.98
C ASP A 33 -25.36 -12.16 -2.34
N ASP A 34 -24.81 -12.74 -1.26
CA ASP A 34 -25.48 -13.82 -0.50
C ASP A 34 -26.70 -13.29 0.27
N LEU A 35 -26.66 -12.05 0.75
CA LEU A 35 -27.80 -11.42 1.42
C LEU A 35 -28.90 -11.05 0.43
N LEU A 36 -28.54 -10.55 -0.77
CA LEU A 36 -29.49 -10.26 -1.83
C LEU A 36 -30.18 -11.53 -2.33
N ALA A 37 -29.42 -12.61 -2.55
CA ALA A 37 -29.98 -13.90 -2.95
C ALA A 37 -30.97 -14.47 -1.91
N LYS A 38 -30.69 -14.29 -0.61
CA LYS A 38 -31.58 -14.73 0.48
C LYS A 38 -32.85 -13.87 0.57
N LEU A 39 -32.75 -12.56 0.33
CA LEU A 39 -33.90 -11.66 0.31
C LEU A 39 -34.81 -11.91 -0.89
N ASP A 40 -34.25 -12.24 -2.05
CA ASP A 40 -35.00 -12.61 -3.26
C ASP A 40 -35.77 -13.92 -3.07
N ALA A 41 -35.10 -14.95 -2.52
CA ALA A 41 -35.75 -16.22 -2.17
C ALA A 41 -36.89 -16.05 -1.14
N LEU A 42 -36.76 -15.09 -0.22
CA LEU A 42 -37.81 -14.78 0.75
C LEU A 42 -39.00 -14.04 0.10
N SER A 43 -38.76 -13.18 -0.90
CA SER A 43 -39.83 -12.52 -1.66
C SER A 43 -40.74 -13.53 -2.39
N ASP A 44 -40.16 -14.62 -2.90
CA ASP A 44 -40.90 -15.66 -3.63
C ASP A 44 -41.74 -16.57 -2.74
N THR A 45 -41.44 -16.62 -1.44
CA THR A 45 -42.12 -17.50 -0.47
C THR A 45 -43.25 -16.79 0.27
N VAL A 46 -43.31 -15.46 0.21
CA VAL A 46 -44.27 -14.66 0.99
C VAL A 46 -45.56 -14.44 0.20
N ASP A 47 -46.68 -14.88 0.77
CA ASP A 47 -48.01 -14.85 0.13
C ASP A 47 -48.79 -13.54 0.37
N GLU A 48 -48.44 -12.76 1.39
CA GLU A 48 -49.16 -11.54 1.77
C GLU A 48 -48.64 -10.27 1.08
N GLY A 49 -49.55 -9.49 0.49
CA GLY A 49 -49.19 -8.27 -0.26
C GLY A 49 -48.48 -7.19 0.56
N HIS A 50 -48.74 -7.13 1.88
CA HIS A 50 -48.12 -6.16 2.78
C HIS A 50 -46.66 -6.52 3.11
N GLU A 51 -46.33 -7.82 3.08
CA GLU A 51 -45.00 -8.33 3.39
C GLU A 51 -44.08 -8.26 2.17
N ARG A 52 -44.60 -8.52 0.95
CA ARG A 52 -43.86 -8.30 -0.31
C ARG A 52 -43.40 -6.85 -0.48
N GLU A 53 -44.21 -5.90 -0.05
CA GLU A 53 -43.86 -4.48 -0.15
C GLU A 53 -42.71 -4.10 0.79
N LYS A 54 -42.69 -4.66 2.01
CA LYS A 54 -41.57 -4.48 2.94
C LYS A 54 -40.28 -5.10 2.40
N VAL A 55 -40.34 -6.28 1.79
CA VAL A 55 -39.16 -6.93 1.18
C VAL A 55 -38.61 -6.09 0.02
N ARG A 56 -39.46 -5.59 -0.87
CA ARG A 56 -39.05 -4.67 -1.95
C ARG A 56 -38.45 -3.37 -1.42
N GLN A 57 -39.01 -2.83 -0.35
CA GLN A 57 -38.48 -1.62 0.28
C GLN A 57 -37.08 -1.87 0.85
N THR A 58 -36.86 -3.00 1.52
CA THR A 58 -35.54 -3.40 2.04
C THR A 58 -34.54 -3.64 0.92
N ILE A 59 -34.92 -4.33 -0.16
CA ILE A 59 -34.06 -4.51 -1.36
C ILE A 59 -33.68 -3.15 -1.94
N SER A 60 -34.65 -2.24 -2.12
CA SER A 60 -34.38 -0.89 -2.64
C SER A 60 -33.50 -0.03 -1.72
N LEU A 61 -33.54 -0.26 -0.40
CA LEU A 61 -32.70 0.41 0.57
C LEU A 61 -31.26 -0.14 0.53
N VAL A 62 -31.09 -1.45 0.37
CA VAL A 62 -29.78 -2.09 0.20
C VAL A 62 -29.16 -1.71 -1.14
N GLU A 63 -29.93 -1.68 -2.23
CA GLU A 63 -29.47 -1.19 -3.55
C GLU A 63 -29.10 0.29 -3.57
N ARG A 64 -29.74 1.10 -2.70
CA ARG A 64 -29.45 2.54 -2.56
C ARG A 64 -28.36 2.85 -1.54
N MET A 65 -27.84 1.88 -0.79
CA MET A 65 -26.65 2.10 0.02
C MET A 65 -25.44 2.28 -0.90
N PRO A 66 -24.74 3.44 -0.86
CA PRO A 66 -23.46 3.57 -1.51
C PRO A 66 -22.47 2.68 -0.75
N GLY A 67 -22.17 1.50 -1.28
CA GLY A 67 -21.33 0.53 -0.57
C GLY A 67 -20.99 -0.77 -1.29
N THR A 68 -21.76 -1.20 -2.30
CA THR A 68 -21.56 -2.53 -2.92
C THR A 68 -20.72 -2.53 -4.21
N GLY A 69 -20.38 -1.35 -4.73
CA GLY A 69 -19.34 -1.17 -5.77
C GLY A 69 -18.19 -0.26 -5.33
N ALA A 70 -18.37 0.46 -4.21
CA ALA A 70 -17.41 1.44 -3.68
C ALA A 70 -16.33 0.80 -2.77
N LEU A 71 -16.45 -0.50 -2.45
CA LEU A 71 -15.36 -1.29 -1.86
C LEU A 71 -14.61 -2.14 -2.90
N ALA A 72 -15.04 -2.07 -4.17
CA ALA A 72 -14.22 -2.39 -5.34
C ALA A 72 -13.68 -1.12 -6.00
N GLU A 73 -13.63 0.02 -5.28
CA GLU A 73 -12.76 1.16 -5.59
C GLU A 73 -11.31 0.76 -5.30
N ARG A 74 -10.85 -0.20 -6.09
CA ARG A 74 -9.63 -0.14 -6.86
C ARG A 74 -9.00 1.26 -6.72
N ILE A 75 -8.05 1.40 -5.79
CA ILE A 75 -7.19 2.59 -5.67
C ILE A 75 -6.30 2.60 -6.91
N THR A 76 -6.89 3.06 -8.01
CA THR A 76 -6.25 3.32 -9.29
C THR A 76 -5.99 4.80 -9.35
N LYS A 77 -4.82 5.23 -8.84
CA LYS A 77 -3.96 6.29 -9.41
C LYS A 77 -3.08 6.88 -8.32
N TYR A 78 -1.81 7.06 -8.66
CA TYR A 78 -0.91 7.94 -7.93
C TYR A 78 -1.36 9.37 -8.23
N THR A 79 -1.96 10.01 -7.24
CA THR A 79 -2.65 11.29 -7.38
C THR A 79 -1.70 12.45 -7.02
N SER A 80 -1.99 13.68 -7.48
CA SER A 80 -1.20 14.86 -7.08
C SER A 80 -1.16 15.09 -5.57
N ARG A 81 -2.18 14.62 -4.85
CA ARG A 81 -2.21 14.60 -3.37
C ARG A 81 -1.18 13.64 -2.79
N ASP A 82 -1.09 12.42 -3.29
CA ASP A 82 -0.11 11.42 -2.85
C ASP A 82 1.32 11.93 -3.03
N LEU A 83 1.57 12.66 -4.12
CA LEU A 83 2.83 13.37 -4.36
C LEU A 83 3.10 14.44 -3.29
N ALA A 84 2.08 15.20 -2.90
CA ALA A 84 2.18 16.23 -1.86
C ALA A 84 2.38 15.63 -0.46
N GLU A 85 1.68 14.56 -0.12
CA GLU A 85 1.81 13.85 1.16
C GLU A 85 3.18 13.15 1.26
N SER A 86 3.64 12.54 0.16
CA SER A 86 5.02 12.06 0.01
C SER A 86 6.03 13.18 0.23
N PHE A 87 5.79 14.36 -0.36
CA PHE A 87 6.68 15.50 -0.23
C PHE A 87 6.74 16.02 1.22
N VAL A 88 5.60 16.17 1.89
CA VAL A 88 5.53 16.62 3.29
C VAL A 88 6.27 15.64 4.20
N GLY A 89 6.04 14.33 4.02
CA GLY A 89 6.74 13.29 4.75
C GLY A 89 8.26 13.34 4.51
N ALA A 90 8.69 13.52 3.26
CA ALA A 90 10.10 13.66 2.91
C ALA A 90 10.75 14.86 3.62
N VAL A 91 10.12 16.03 3.57
CA VAL A 91 10.63 17.26 4.19
C VAL A 91 10.76 17.10 5.70
N LEU A 92 9.73 16.57 6.36
CA LEU A 92 9.69 16.43 7.82
C LEU A 92 10.85 15.56 8.34
N PHE A 93 11.17 14.49 7.62
CA PHE A 93 12.28 13.60 7.98
C PHE A 93 13.65 14.09 7.48
N ALA A 94 13.71 14.85 6.38
CA ALA A 94 14.97 15.39 5.86
C ALA A 94 15.50 16.60 6.63
N LEU A 95 14.61 17.44 7.17
CA LEU A 95 14.96 18.70 7.86
C LEU A 95 15.96 18.50 9.01
N PRO A 96 15.77 17.55 9.95
CA PRO A 96 16.72 17.34 11.05
C PRO A 96 18.10 16.91 10.55
N LEU A 97 18.16 16.09 9.50
CA LEU A 97 19.42 15.64 8.92
C LEU A 97 20.17 16.77 8.20
N LEU A 98 19.43 17.75 7.67
CA LEU A 98 20.05 18.88 6.97
C LEU A 98 20.97 19.69 7.88
N VAL A 99 20.64 19.82 9.16
CA VAL A 99 21.43 20.58 10.15
C VAL A 99 22.49 19.74 10.84
N GLU A 100 22.41 18.42 10.71
CA GLU A 100 23.28 17.49 11.41
C GLU A 100 24.64 17.34 10.71
N GLY A 101 25.73 17.43 11.48
CA GLY A 101 27.09 17.27 10.94
C GLY A 101 27.41 15.84 10.51
N GLY A 102 26.80 14.85 11.16
CA GLY A 102 27.03 13.43 10.88
C GLY A 102 26.73 13.02 9.43
N VAL A 103 25.81 13.70 8.74
CA VAL A 103 25.52 13.44 7.31
C VAL A 103 26.76 13.62 6.43
N PHE A 104 27.56 14.64 6.74
CA PHE A 104 28.75 15.03 5.99
C PHE A 104 29.87 14.03 6.24
N GLU A 105 30.03 13.60 7.49
CA GLU A 105 31.01 12.59 7.88
C GLU A 105 30.71 11.24 7.22
N ILE A 106 29.45 10.80 7.22
CA ILE A 106 29.01 9.57 6.55
C ILE A 106 29.24 9.67 5.03
N ALA A 107 28.91 10.81 4.42
CA ALA A 107 29.12 11.02 3.00
C ALA A 107 30.61 11.01 2.60
N ALA A 108 31.46 11.63 3.41
CA ALA A 108 32.91 11.61 3.23
C ALA A 108 33.46 10.18 3.37
N TRP A 109 32.96 9.42 4.36
CA TRP A 109 33.30 8.01 4.52
C TRP A 109 32.91 7.16 3.31
N PHE A 110 31.72 7.35 2.76
CA PHE A 110 31.26 6.68 1.54
C PHE A 110 32.12 7.03 0.33
N ALA A 111 32.53 8.28 0.19
CA ALA A 111 33.40 8.73 -0.90
C ALA A 111 34.83 8.18 -0.77
N ALA A 112 35.36 8.08 0.45
CA ALA A 112 36.71 7.57 0.72
C ALA A 112 36.78 6.04 0.59
N THR A 113 35.72 5.32 0.94
CA THR A 113 35.70 3.85 0.95
C THR A 113 35.44 3.30 -0.44
N THR A 114 36.52 3.13 -1.21
CA THR A 114 36.46 2.61 -2.59
C THR A 114 37.14 1.26 -2.75
N VAL A 115 36.57 0.39 -3.58
CA VAL A 115 37.18 -0.86 -4.04
C VAL A 115 37.38 -0.75 -5.54
N SER A 116 38.64 -0.83 -6.00
CA SER A 116 38.99 -0.61 -7.42
C SER A 116 38.46 0.72 -7.99
N GLY A 117 38.43 1.79 -7.17
CA GLY A 117 37.92 3.11 -7.55
C GLY A 117 36.40 3.25 -7.51
N VAL A 118 35.67 2.20 -7.11
CA VAL A 118 34.19 2.21 -7.02
C VAL A 118 33.76 2.40 -5.56
N PRO A 119 32.89 3.37 -5.23
CA PRO A 119 32.41 3.61 -3.87
C PRO A 119 31.34 2.57 -3.47
N VAL A 120 31.78 1.37 -3.11
CA VAL A 120 30.90 0.21 -2.87
C VAL A 120 29.89 0.44 -1.74
N LEU A 121 30.26 1.17 -0.69
CA LEU A 121 29.35 1.46 0.41
C LEU A 121 28.25 2.44 0.01
N LEU A 122 28.55 3.42 -0.84
CA LEU A 122 27.54 4.33 -1.40
C LEU A 122 26.53 3.56 -2.25
N ILE A 123 27.01 2.65 -3.10
CA ILE A 123 26.15 1.81 -3.94
C ILE A 123 25.28 0.91 -3.05
N GLY A 124 25.86 0.31 -2.02
CA GLY A 124 25.14 -0.49 -1.04
C GLY A 124 24.07 0.31 -0.30
N HIS A 125 24.38 1.55 0.09
CA HIS A 125 23.43 2.45 0.75
C HIS A 125 22.27 2.84 -0.18
N VAL A 126 22.57 3.17 -1.44
CA VAL A 126 21.53 3.44 -2.45
C VAL A 126 20.64 2.20 -2.63
N GLY A 127 21.24 1.01 -2.77
CA GLY A 127 20.50 -0.26 -2.84
C GLY A 127 19.64 -0.51 -1.60
N PHE A 128 20.14 -0.17 -0.41
CA PHE A 128 19.38 -0.22 0.84
C PHE A 128 18.16 0.69 0.81
N ILE A 129 18.26 1.92 0.29
CA ILE A 129 17.10 2.83 0.15
C ILE A 129 16.04 2.18 -0.73
N PHE A 130 16.43 1.69 -1.92
CA PHE A 130 15.50 1.01 -2.82
C PHE A 130 14.81 -0.17 -2.12
N LEU A 131 15.59 -1.05 -1.47
CA LEU A 131 15.07 -2.23 -0.78
C LEU A 131 14.16 -1.86 0.39
N ALA A 132 14.56 -0.88 1.21
CA ALA A 132 13.81 -0.47 2.38
C ALA A 132 12.50 0.22 2.00
N THR A 133 12.50 1.11 1.00
CA THR A 133 11.27 1.72 0.47
C THR A 133 10.37 0.66 -0.16
N ALA A 134 10.92 -0.33 -0.87
CA ALA A 134 10.13 -1.42 -1.43
C ALA A 134 9.54 -2.30 -0.32
N GLY A 135 10.33 -2.59 0.72
CA GLY A 135 9.87 -3.29 1.92
C GLY A 135 8.73 -2.55 2.62
N LEU A 136 8.88 -1.24 2.79
CA LEU A 136 7.87 -0.39 3.40
C LEU A 136 6.57 -0.36 2.58
N LEU A 137 6.64 -0.24 1.25
CA LEU A 137 5.45 -0.09 0.40
C LEU A 137 4.80 -1.41 -0.02
N TYR A 138 5.55 -2.51 -0.10
CA TYR A 138 5.07 -3.77 -0.67
C TYR A 138 5.19 -4.98 0.26
N PHE A 139 6.15 -4.97 1.18
CA PHE A 139 6.32 -6.07 2.12
C PHE A 139 5.55 -5.84 3.43
N ALA A 140 5.24 -4.59 3.76
CA ALA A 140 4.48 -4.22 4.96
C ALA A 140 2.94 -4.19 4.76
N ASP A 141 2.40 -4.46 3.57
CA ASP A 141 0.96 -4.38 3.26
C ASP A 141 0.43 -5.78 2.87
N PHE A 142 -0.61 -6.41 3.43
CA PHE A 142 -1.96 -6.03 3.91
C PHE A 142 -3.02 -5.64 2.88
N ARG A 143 -2.69 -5.29 1.63
CA ARG A 143 -3.69 -5.25 0.55
C ARG A 143 -3.08 -5.66 -0.80
N GLN A 144 -3.81 -6.48 -1.54
CA GLN A 144 -3.43 -6.95 -2.87
C GLN A 144 -3.33 -5.77 -3.84
N ILE A 145 -2.14 -5.20 -4.00
CA ILE A 145 -1.89 -4.17 -5.00
C ILE A 145 -1.73 -4.87 -6.36
N ALA A 146 -2.76 -4.78 -7.19
CA ALA A 146 -2.71 -5.20 -8.57
C ALA A 146 -1.71 -4.31 -9.34
N ILE A 147 -0.58 -4.89 -9.76
CA ILE A 147 0.40 -4.25 -10.62
C ILE A 147 -0.28 -3.91 -11.96
N ARG A 148 -0.58 -2.63 -12.21
CA ARG A 148 -1.10 -2.17 -13.51
C ARG A 148 -0.34 -0.94 -13.99
N HIS A 149 0.19 -1.03 -15.21
CA HIS A 149 1.03 -0.04 -15.90
C HIS A 149 2.37 0.29 -15.22
N PRO A 150 3.24 -0.73 -15.02
CA PRO A 150 4.61 -0.50 -14.58
C PRO A 150 5.41 0.33 -15.59
N ILE A 151 6.26 1.22 -15.11
CA ILE A 151 7.27 1.91 -15.90
C ILE A 151 8.24 0.83 -16.43
N PHE A 152 8.45 0.79 -17.75
CA PHE A 152 9.24 -0.25 -18.43
C PHE A 152 8.78 -1.70 -18.17
N GLY A 153 7.53 -1.94 -17.75
CA GLY A 153 7.06 -3.32 -17.52
C GLY A 153 7.36 -3.89 -16.12
N VAL A 154 8.26 -3.27 -15.34
CA VAL A 154 8.79 -3.85 -14.09
C VAL A 154 8.61 -2.96 -12.85
N ILE A 155 8.70 -1.63 -12.98
CA ILE A 155 8.75 -0.72 -11.81
C ILE A 155 7.38 -0.08 -11.56
N PRO A 156 6.74 -0.28 -10.39
CA PRO A 156 5.47 0.39 -10.08
C PRO A 156 5.60 1.92 -10.05
N ARG A 157 4.61 2.64 -10.60
CA ARG A 157 4.63 4.12 -10.65
C ARG A 157 4.66 4.78 -9.27
N ARG A 158 3.93 4.22 -8.30
CA ARG A 158 3.88 4.70 -6.91
C ARG A 158 5.27 4.68 -6.26
N TYR A 159 5.97 3.55 -6.37
CA TYR A 159 7.34 3.38 -5.89
C TYR A 159 8.30 4.40 -6.51
N ALA A 160 8.23 4.55 -7.84
CA ALA A 160 9.05 5.52 -8.55
C ALA A 160 8.73 6.96 -8.12
N GLY A 161 7.45 7.29 -7.90
CA GLY A 161 7.00 8.59 -7.42
C GLY A 161 7.57 8.93 -6.05
N VAL A 162 7.41 8.03 -5.07
CA VAL A 162 7.96 8.19 -3.71
C VAL A 162 9.48 8.40 -3.72
N LEU A 163 10.20 7.58 -4.49
CA LEU A 163 11.66 7.70 -4.62
C LEU A 163 12.08 9.00 -5.31
N LEU A 164 11.38 9.40 -6.38
CA LEU A 164 11.70 10.61 -7.12
C LEU A 164 11.44 11.86 -6.28
N VAL A 165 10.28 11.94 -5.61
CA VAL A 165 9.92 13.05 -4.72
C VAL A 165 10.96 13.17 -3.60
N SER A 166 11.22 12.08 -2.88
CA SER A 166 12.19 12.10 -1.78
C SER A 166 13.61 12.45 -2.22
N LEU A 167 14.06 11.95 -3.38
CA LEU A 167 15.38 12.27 -3.94
C LEU A 167 15.47 13.76 -4.30
N THR A 168 14.46 14.26 -5.02
CA THR A 168 14.41 15.66 -5.47
C THR A 168 14.32 16.60 -4.27
N THR A 169 13.52 16.28 -3.25
CA THR A 169 13.43 17.01 -1.98
C THR A 169 14.80 17.08 -1.31
N SER A 170 15.47 15.95 -1.16
CA SER A 170 16.78 15.88 -0.49
C SER A 170 17.84 16.71 -1.22
N ALA A 171 17.93 16.56 -2.54
CA ALA A 171 18.86 17.32 -3.37
C ALA A 171 18.56 18.83 -3.33
N THR A 172 17.29 19.21 -3.46
CA THR A 172 16.86 20.62 -3.44
C THR A 172 17.14 21.27 -2.11
N MET A 173 16.83 20.61 -0.99
CA MET A 173 17.11 21.15 0.34
C MET A 173 18.61 21.32 0.60
N LEU A 174 19.42 20.31 0.29
CA LEU A 174 20.87 20.42 0.43
C LEU A 174 21.47 21.52 -0.44
N LEU A 175 20.95 21.69 -1.66
CA LEU A 175 21.38 22.73 -2.59
C LEU A 175 20.97 24.12 -2.10
N PHE A 176 19.69 24.30 -1.76
CA PHE A 176 19.11 25.60 -1.39
C PHE A 176 19.74 26.16 -0.12
N TRP A 177 20.04 25.29 0.87
CA TRP A 177 20.73 25.70 2.10
C TRP A 177 22.27 25.74 1.97
N GLY A 178 22.83 25.56 0.77
CA GLY A 178 24.28 25.61 0.53
C GLY A 178 25.08 24.43 1.11
N ARG A 179 24.41 23.50 1.79
CA ARG A 179 24.99 22.32 2.45
C ARG A 179 25.66 21.37 1.46
N LEU A 180 25.26 21.38 0.18
CA LEU A 180 25.91 20.55 -0.83
C LEU A 180 27.35 20.99 -1.17
N HIS A 181 27.72 22.25 -0.91
CA HIS A 181 29.03 22.82 -1.30
C HIS A 181 29.95 23.08 -0.11
N GLU A 182 29.49 22.82 1.11
CA GLU A 182 30.25 23.07 2.33
C GLU A 182 31.52 22.20 2.38
N GLY A 183 32.69 22.82 2.59
CA GLY A 183 33.96 22.12 2.71
C GLY A 183 34.61 21.67 1.39
N ASP A 184 34.21 22.25 0.25
CA ASP A 184 34.69 21.91 -1.10
C ASP A 184 34.69 20.40 -1.43
N PRO A 185 33.50 19.75 -1.36
CA PRO A 185 33.40 18.30 -1.49
C PRO A 185 33.60 17.83 -2.93
N THR A 186 34.12 16.61 -3.06
CA THR A 186 34.18 15.89 -4.34
C THR A 186 32.77 15.59 -4.88
N ALA A 187 32.65 15.30 -6.18
CA ALA A 187 31.36 14.93 -6.77
C ALA A 187 30.72 13.69 -6.11
N VAL A 188 31.54 12.70 -5.74
CA VAL A 188 31.09 11.47 -5.08
C VAL A 188 30.56 11.78 -3.68
N GLU A 189 31.25 12.66 -2.93
CA GLU A 189 30.81 13.08 -1.61
C GLU A 189 29.49 13.87 -1.68
N ARG A 190 29.31 14.76 -2.67
CA ARG A 190 28.04 15.45 -2.90
C ARG A 190 26.89 14.47 -3.14
N ALA A 191 27.11 13.44 -3.95
CA ALA A 191 26.14 12.36 -4.15
C ALA A 191 25.88 11.59 -2.84
N GLY A 192 26.92 11.34 -2.04
CA GLY A 192 26.81 10.73 -0.71
C GLY A 192 25.94 11.54 0.24
N ARG A 193 26.12 12.86 0.32
CA ARG A 193 25.31 13.76 1.17
C ARG A 193 23.83 13.66 0.79
N ILE A 194 23.55 13.69 -0.51
CA ILE A 194 22.18 13.52 -1.03
C ILE A 194 21.65 12.14 -0.65
N ALA A 195 22.41 11.06 -0.85
CA ALA A 195 21.96 9.70 -0.58
C ALA A 195 21.67 9.45 0.91
N VAL A 196 22.45 10.02 1.82
CA VAL A 196 22.22 9.89 3.27
C VAL A 196 20.91 10.57 3.67
N VAL A 197 20.67 11.80 3.22
CA VAL A 197 19.40 12.52 3.49
C VAL A 197 18.23 11.83 2.78
N TRP A 198 18.46 11.34 1.56
CA TRP A 198 17.46 10.65 0.75
C TRP A 198 16.91 9.41 1.44
N ALA A 199 17.73 8.67 2.19
CA ALA A 199 17.23 7.53 2.96
C ALA A 199 16.10 7.95 3.92
N ALA A 200 16.32 8.94 4.78
CA ALA A 200 15.31 9.43 5.71
C ALA A 200 14.11 10.04 4.97
N ALA A 201 14.36 10.80 3.91
CA ALA A 201 13.32 11.39 3.08
C ALA A 201 12.45 10.34 2.39
N ALA A 202 13.02 9.22 1.93
CA ALA A 202 12.30 8.15 1.26
C ALA A 202 11.42 7.36 2.23
N PHE A 203 11.88 7.14 3.47
CA PHE A 203 11.02 6.62 4.53
C PHE A 203 9.86 7.56 4.84
N GLY A 204 10.15 8.86 5.03
CA GLY A 204 9.13 9.87 5.30
C GLY A 204 8.10 9.96 4.17
N ALA A 205 8.56 9.97 2.90
CA ALA A 205 7.70 9.96 1.74
C ALA A 205 6.83 8.71 1.65
N GLY A 206 7.42 7.53 1.86
CA GLY A 206 6.68 6.27 1.85
C GLY A 206 5.61 6.23 2.94
N LEU A 207 5.91 6.71 4.15
CA LEU A 207 4.92 6.81 5.24
C LEU A 207 3.83 7.86 4.96
N GLY A 208 4.20 9.02 4.40
CA GLY A 208 3.24 10.06 4.02
C GLY A 208 2.24 9.56 2.98
N ASP A 209 2.73 8.82 1.98
CA ASP A 209 1.96 8.17 0.93
C ASP A 209 1.09 6.99 1.41
N ILE A 210 1.31 6.49 2.63
CA ILE A 210 0.48 5.43 3.26
C ILE A 210 -0.67 6.04 4.09
N LEU A 211 -0.60 7.32 4.48
CA LEU A 211 -1.62 7.92 5.34
C LEU A 211 -2.98 8.03 4.61
N PRO A 212 -4.08 7.59 5.23
CA PRO A 212 -5.40 7.61 4.58
C PRO A 212 -5.94 9.04 4.45
N GLY A 213 -6.03 9.51 3.20
CA GLY A 213 -6.82 10.68 2.82
C GLY A 213 -7.78 10.30 1.69
N GLU A 214 -9.08 10.51 1.85
CA GLU A 214 -10.07 10.22 0.81
C GLU A 214 -9.66 10.86 -0.54
N SER A 215 -9.50 10.02 -1.57
CA SER A 215 -8.91 10.40 -2.86
C SER A 215 -9.96 11.05 -3.77
N GLN A 216 -9.92 12.38 -3.86
CA GLN A 216 -10.63 13.17 -4.88
C GLN A 216 -9.63 14.13 -5.53
N GLY A 217 -8.58 13.59 -6.17
CA GLY A 217 -7.54 14.40 -6.81
C GLY A 217 -7.31 14.02 -8.26
N GLU A 218 -6.83 14.99 -9.04
CA GLU A 218 -6.66 14.90 -10.49
C GLU A 218 -5.56 13.91 -10.90
N ASP A 219 -5.84 13.13 -11.95
CA ASP A 219 -4.97 12.07 -12.47
C ASP A 219 -3.76 12.65 -13.21
N LEU A 220 -2.55 12.39 -12.71
CA LEU A 220 -1.30 12.78 -13.38
C LEU A 220 -0.92 11.87 -14.56
N GLY A 221 -1.79 10.93 -14.97
CA GLY A 221 -1.60 10.03 -16.10
C GLY A 221 -1.73 10.65 -17.50
N LYS A 222 -2.16 11.92 -17.63
CA LYS A 222 -2.44 12.54 -18.94
C LYS A 222 -1.33 13.46 -19.49
N PHE A 223 -0.07 13.17 -19.16
CA PHE A 223 1.03 13.64 -20.00
C PHE A 223 1.17 12.67 -21.16
N ASP A 224 0.24 12.82 -22.11
CA ASP A 224 0.36 12.30 -23.46
C ASP A 224 1.61 12.92 -24.06
N LEU A 225 2.65 12.12 -24.22
CA LEU A 225 3.77 12.45 -25.08
C LEU A 225 3.26 12.33 -26.51
N ASP A 226 2.51 13.34 -26.93
CA ASP A 226 2.30 13.65 -28.34
C ASP A 226 3.67 14.11 -28.90
N ILE A 227 4.54 13.12 -29.13
CA ILE A 227 5.66 13.28 -30.03
C ILE A 227 5.00 13.38 -31.40
N GLY A 228 4.77 14.62 -31.82
CA GLY A 228 4.18 14.93 -33.10
C GLY A 228 4.89 14.19 -34.23
N ASP A 229 4.13 13.36 -34.92
CA ASP A 229 4.40 13.02 -36.32
C ASP A 229 4.00 14.25 -37.15
N ASP A 230 4.98 15.09 -37.50
CA ASP A 230 4.98 15.94 -38.69
C ASP A 230 6.42 16.07 -39.23
#